data_AF-A0A6V7SZF3-F1
#
_entry.id   AF-A0A6V7SZF3-F1
#
_cell.length_a   1.000
_cell.length_b   1.000
_cell.length_c   1.000
_cell.angle_alpha   90.00
_cell.angle_beta   90.00
_cell.angle_gamma   90.00
#
_symmetry.space_group_name_H-M   'P 1'
#
loop_
_entity.id
_entity.type
_entity.pdbx_description
1 polymer ?
#
loop_
_entity_poly.entity_id
_entity_poly.type
_entity_poly.pdbx_seq_one_letter_code
_entity_poly.pdbx_strand_id
1 'polypeptide(L)'
;MKSQIINSLMALFNNELKENILKSRNKEEITNTVSNLIKNNIKAITSNTYKVVIEILLNENKGQGINVSTRLFYNNQSDFFFKKFIENETHYCFIVVYLIHV
;
A
#
# COMPACT_ATOMS: atom_id res chain seq x y z
N MET A 1 7.78 1.10 -16.87
CA MET A 1 6.53 0.80 -16.16
C MET A 1 6.73 0.55 -14.66
N LYS A 2 7.54 -0.44 -14.22
CA LYS A 2 7.77 -0.70 -12.77
C LYS A 2 8.24 0.56 -12.00
N SER A 3 9.20 1.31 -12.55
CA SER A 3 9.69 2.58 -11.99
C SER A 3 8.59 3.65 -11.87
N GLN A 4 7.72 3.77 -12.88
CA GLN A 4 6.61 4.72 -12.88
C GLN A 4 5.58 4.39 -11.79
N ILE A 5 5.26 3.10 -11.60
CA ILE A 5 4.38 2.64 -10.53
C ILE A 5 4.98 2.94 -9.17
N ILE A 6 6.27 2.64 -8.96
CA ILE A 6 6.98 2.95 -7.71
C ILE A 6 6.93 4.46 -7.42
N ASN A 7 7.26 5.29 -8.41
CA ASN A 7 7.28 6.74 -8.22
C ASN A 7 5.89 7.30 -7.91
N SER A 8 4.85 6.81 -8.60
CA SER A 8 3.48 7.23 -8.35
C SER A 8 2.98 6.81 -6.97
N LEU A 9 3.26 5.57 -6.56
CA LEU A 9 2.96 5.07 -5.22
C LEU A 9 3.70 5.88 -4.15
N MET A 10 4.98 6.16 -4.34
CA MET A 10 5.76 6.98 -3.40
C MET A 10 5.20 8.39 -3.25
N ALA A 11 4.79 9.02 -4.35
CA ALA A 11 4.13 10.32 -4.31
C ALA A 11 2.78 10.27 -3.57
N LEU A 12 1.95 9.25 -3.84
CA LEU A 12 0.68 9.02 -3.16
C LEU A 12 0.88 8.85 -1.64
N PHE A 13 1.85 8.04 -1.23
CA PHE A 13 2.13 7.77 0.17
C PHE A 13 2.63 9.00 0.93
N ASN A 14 3.47 9.81 0.30
CA ASN A 14 4.04 11.00 0.93
C ASN A 14 3.02 12.14 1.08
N ASN A 15 2.13 12.31 0.10
CA ASN A 15 1.22 13.47 0.06
C ASN A 15 -0.13 13.22 0.74
N GLU A 16 -0.75 12.06 0.50
CA GLU A 16 -2.14 11.83 0.92
C GLU A 16 -2.25 10.99 2.20
N LEU A 17 -1.44 9.93 2.29
CA LEU A 17 -1.62 8.89 3.30
C LEU A 17 -0.99 9.23 4.65
N LYS A 18 0.14 9.93 4.66
CA LYS A 18 0.85 10.26 5.91
C LYS A 18 0.10 11.31 6.74
N GLU A 19 -0.49 12.32 6.11
CA GLU A 19 -1.05 13.46 6.83
C GLU A 19 -2.58 13.45 6.96
N ASN A 20 -3.32 12.88 6.00
CA ASN A 20 -4.78 13.07 5.96
C ASN A 20 -5.59 11.83 6.33
N ILE A 21 -5.14 10.65 5.90
CA ILE A 21 -5.99 9.44 6.01
C ILE A 21 -5.84 8.76 7.37
N LEU A 22 -4.65 8.76 7.97
CA LEU A 22 -4.42 8.18 9.31
C LEU A 22 -4.88 9.08 10.49
N LYS A 23 -5.60 10.17 10.21
CA LYS A 23 -6.25 11.02 11.24
C LYS A 23 -7.63 10.50 11.65
N SER A 24 -8.30 9.71 10.79
CA SER A 24 -9.59 9.12 11.15
C SER A 24 -9.42 8.14 12.31
N ARG A 25 -10.43 8.03 13.17
CA ARG A 25 -10.46 7.01 14.24
C ARG A 25 -11.10 5.70 13.77
N ASN A 26 -11.75 5.70 12.60
CA ASN A 26 -12.40 4.52 12.06
C ASN A 26 -11.42 3.72 11.20
N LYS A 27 -10.95 2.59 11.73
CA LYS A 27 -9.99 1.70 11.05
C LYS A 27 -10.53 1.15 9.73
N GLU A 28 -11.82 0.83 9.65
CA GLU A 28 -12.43 0.31 8.44
C GLU A 28 -12.40 1.35 7.32
N GLU A 29 -12.83 2.58 7.64
CA GLU A 29 -12.80 3.72 6.72
C GLU A 29 -11.38 4.00 6.20
N ILE A 30 -10.38 3.97 7.09
CA ILE A 30 -8.97 4.11 6.72
C ILE A 30 -8.60 3.04 5.71
N THR A 31 -8.79 1.76 6.04
CA THR A 31 -8.37 0.65 5.17
C THR A 31 -9.08 0.65 3.81
N ASN A 32 -10.37 0.99 3.76
CA ASN A 32 -11.13 1.13 2.53
C ASN A 32 -10.62 2.31 1.68
N THR A 33 -10.35 3.45 2.30
CA THR A 33 -9.82 4.63 1.60
C THR A 33 -8.42 4.36 1.04
N VAL A 34 -7.50 3.83 1.86
CA VAL A 34 -6.13 3.49 1.45
C VAL A 34 -6.15 2.50 0.28
N SER A 35 -6.91 1.42 0.41
CA SER A 35 -6.97 0.38 -0.63
C SER A 35 -7.53 0.92 -1.95
N ASN A 36 -8.59 1.75 -1.90
CA ASN A 36 -9.18 2.35 -3.08
C ASN A 36 -8.23 3.33 -3.78
N LEU A 37 -7.53 4.20 -3.03
CA LEU A 37 -6.57 5.15 -3.60
C LEU A 37 -5.41 4.44 -4.31
N ILE A 38 -4.80 3.46 -3.65
CA ILE A 38 -3.71 2.66 -4.24
C ILE A 38 -4.20 1.94 -5.50
N LYS A 39 -5.37 1.29 -5.42
CA LYS A 39 -5.96 0.55 -6.55
C LYS A 39 -6.24 1.48 -7.74
N ASN A 40 -6.84 2.63 -7.50
CA ASN A 40 -7.17 3.59 -8.56
C ASN A 40 -5.91 4.19 -9.18
N ASN A 41 -4.91 4.53 -8.37
CA ASN A 41 -3.61 5.01 -8.83
C ASN A 41 -2.92 4.00 -9.76
N ILE A 42 -2.85 2.74 -9.35
CA ILE A 42 -2.21 1.68 -10.17
C ILE A 42 -2.99 1.43 -11.45
N LYS A 43 -4.33 1.31 -11.36
CA LYS A 43 -5.17 1.06 -12.54
C LYS A 43 -5.05 2.14 -13.61
N ALA A 44 -4.89 3.40 -13.19
CA ALA A 44 -4.67 4.51 -14.11
C ALA A 44 -3.36 4.39 -14.91
N ILE A 45 -2.35 3.71 -14.35
CA ILE A 45 -1.04 3.53 -14.99
C ILE A 45 -0.99 2.26 -15.82
N THR A 46 -1.65 1.18 -15.37
CA THR A 46 -1.49 -0.16 -15.96
C THR A 46 -2.60 -0.55 -16.95
N SER A 47 -3.64 0.26 -17.11
CA SER A 47 -4.74 -0.02 -18.04
C SER A 47 -5.37 -1.42 -17.87
N ASN A 48 -5.47 -1.91 -16.62
CA ASN A 48 -5.99 -3.24 -16.25
C ASN A 48 -5.17 -4.46 -16.73
N THR A 49 -3.92 -4.28 -17.18
CA THR A 49 -3.02 -5.42 -17.53
C THR A 49 -2.58 -6.26 -16.33
N TYR A 50 -2.85 -5.79 -15.11
CA TYR A 50 -2.51 -6.46 -13.87
C TYR A 50 -3.74 -6.64 -12.98
N LYS A 51 -3.81 -7.82 -12.34
CA LYS A 51 -4.61 -8.00 -11.14
C LYS A 51 -3.84 -7.38 -9.97
N VAL A 52 -4.50 -6.43 -9.29
CA VAL A 52 -3.94 -5.73 -8.13
C VAL A 52 -4.51 -6.34 -6.85
N VAL A 53 -3.63 -6.83 -5.99
CA VAL A 53 -3.96 -7.31 -4.64
C VAL A 53 -3.27 -6.39 -3.63
N ILE A 54 -4.00 -5.93 -2.62
CA ILE A 54 -3.50 -4.99 -1.62
C ILE A 54 -3.73 -5.62 -0.24
N GLU A 55 -2.65 -5.77 0.52
CA GLU A 55 -2.65 -6.21 1.91
C GLU A 55 -2.34 -4.99 2.79
N ILE A 56 -3.20 -4.74 3.78
CA ILE A 56 -3.05 -3.63 4.71
C ILE A 56 -3.12 -4.17 6.13
N LEU A 57 -2.06 -3.93 6.90
CA LEU A 57 -2.01 -4.19 8.33
C LEU A 57 -1.94 -2.85 9.06
N LEU A 58 -3.09 -2.44 9.61
CA LEU A 58 -3.26 -1.21 10.38
C LEU A 58 -3.34 -1.52 11.88
N ASN A 59 -2.48 -0.88 12.67
CA ASN A 59 -2.42 -1.03 14.12
C ASN A 59 -2.37 0.33 14.81
N GLU A 60 -2.86 0.40 16.04
CA GLU A 60 -2.60 1.53 16.93
C GLU A 60 -1.17 1.44 17.45
N ASN A 61 -0.48 2.58 17.49
CA ASN A 61 0.82 2.72 18.11
C ASN A 61 0.65 3.01 19.60
N LYS A 62 0.92 2.02 20.44
CA LYS A 62 1.01 2.17 21.91
C LYS A 62 2.37 1.72 22.44
N GLY A 63 3.42 1.85 21.61
CA GLY A 63 4.78 1.43 21.96
C GLY A 63 5.05 -0.08 21.86
N GLN A 64 4.23 -0.83 21.12
CA GLN A 64 4.48 -2.26 20.88
C GLN A 64 5.57 -2.46 19.81
N GLY A 65 6.41 -3.48 19.97
CA GLY A 65 7.33 -3.93 18.94
C GLY A 65 6.63 -4.85 17.94
N ILE A 66 6.61 -4.48 16.65
CA ILE A 66 6.00 -5.28 15.58
C ILE A 66 7.05 -5.51 14.48
N ASN A 67 7.20 -6.77 14.07
CA ASN A 67 8.00 -7.14 12.90
C ASN A 67 7.09 -7.79 11.85
N VAL A 68 7.04 -7.23 10.65
CA VAL A 68 6.22 -7.72 9.54
C VAL A 68 7.13 -8.11 8.40
N SER A 69 6.97 -9.34 7.90
CA SER A 69 7.72 -9.83 6.74
C SER A 69 6.81 -10.56 5.77
N THR A 70 7.16 -10.50 4.49
CA THR A 70 6.45 -11.20 3.42
C THR A 70 7.48 -11.96 2.60
N ARG A 71 7.27 -13.25 2.43
CA ARG A 71 8.02 -14.13 1.52
C ARG A 71 7.16 -14.46 0.31
N LEU A 72 7.72 -14.41 -0.89
CA LEU A 72 6.98 -14.52 -2.13
C LEU A 72 7.63 -15.50 -3.08
N PHE A 73 6.80 -16.22 -3.83
CA PHE A 73 7.17 -17.01 -4.99
C PHE A 73 6.34 -16.48 -6.17
N TYR A 74 6.99 -15.85 -7.14
CA TYR A 74 6.32 -15.11 -8.21
C TYR A 74 7.21 -15.03 -9.46
N ASN A 75 6.62 -14.67 -10.60
CA ASN A 75 7.39 -14.46 -11.83
C ASN A 75 8.06 -13.07 -11.79
N ASN A 76 9.38 -13.02 -11.64
CA ASN A 76 10.12 -11.75 -11.50
C ASN A 76 10.13 -10.89 -12.77
N GLN A 77 9.83 -11.48 -13.93
CA GLN A 77 9.74 -10.77 -15.20
C GLN A 77 8.38 -10.08 -15.32
N SER A 78 7.29 -10.84 -15.19
CA SER A 78 5.93 -10.33 -15.37
C SER A 78 5.37 -9.63 -14.14
N ASP A 79 5.55 -10.18 -12.95
CA ASP A 79 4.91 -9.67 -11.75
C ASP A 79 5.80 -8.67 -11.01
N PHE A 80 5.18 -7.98 -10.06
CA PHE A 80 5.83 -6.96 -9.26
C PHE A 80 5.15 -6.84 -7.90
N PHE A 81 5.91 -6.48 -6.87
CA PHE A 81 5.35 -6.14 -5.57
C PHE A 81 6.03 -4.91 -4.98
N PHE A 82 5.30 -4.19 -4.14
CA PHE A 82 5.77 -3.00 -3.46
C PHE A 82 5.40 -3.07 -1.98
N LYS A 83 6.32 -2.69 -1.11
CA LYS A 83 6.10 -2.65 0.35
C LYS A 83 6.27 -1.23 0.85
N LYS A 84 5.37 -0.81 1.73
CA LYS A 84 5.47 0.48 2.41
C LYS A 84 5.11 0.33 3.88
N PHE A 85 5.92 0.97 4.71
CA PHE A 85 5.59 1.25 6.09
C PHE A 85 5.29 2.75 6.24
N ILE A 86 4.20 3.05 6.93
CA ILE A 86 3.77 4.40 7.28
C ILE A 86 3.50 4.42 8.77
N GLU A 87 4.01 5.42 9.45
CA GLU A 87 3.78 5.64 10.86
C GLU A 87 3.36 7.08 11.12
N ASN A 88 2.52 7.25 12.14
CA ASN A 88 2.28 8.52 12.79
C ASN A 88 2.29 8.30 14.32
N GLU A 89 1.99 9.34 15.09
CA GLU A 89 2.01 9.29 16.56
C GLU A 89 1.04 8.25 17.14
N THR A 90 0.00 7.85 16.41
CA THR A 90 -1.12 7.04 16.93
C THR A 90 -1.29 5.69 16.24
N HIS A 91 -0.68 5.49 15.06
CA HIS A 91 -0.90 4.32 14.22
C HIS A 91 0.34 3.92 13.43
N TYR A 92 0.42 2.61 13.17
CA TYR A 92 1.34 1.97 12.25
C TYR A 92 0.55 1.31 11.13
N CYS A 93 0.96 1.52 9.87
CA CYS A 93 0.32 0.94 8.70
C CYS A 93 1.38 0.29 7.80
N PHE A 94 1.31 -1.03 7.67
CA PHE A 94 2.10 -1.79 6.72
C PHE A 94 1.23 -2.13 5.51
N ILE A 95 1.75 -1.83 4.33
CA ILE A 95 1.04 -2.00 3.08
C ILE A 95 1.91 -2.83 2.14
N VAL A 96 1.32 -3.88 1.58
CA VAL A 96 1.93 -4.66 0.51
C VAL A 96 1.01 -4.65 -0.70
N VAL A 97 1.54 -4.23 -1.83
CA VAL A 97 0.84 -4.20 -3.10
C VAL A 97 1.45 -5.27 -3.99
N TYR A 98 0.62 -6.18 -4.49
CA TYR A 98 1.00 -7.21 -5.46
C TYR A 98 0.35 -6.90 -6.80
N LEU A 99 1.15 -6.86 -7.85
CA LEU A 99 0.72 -6.71 -9.23
C LEU A 99 1.05 -8.01 -9.95
N ILE A 100 0.02 -8.77 -10.27
CA ILE A 100 0.11 -10.06 -10.95
C ILE A 100 -0.33 -9.85 -12.39
N HIS A 101 0.54 -10.17 -13.35
CA HIS A 101 0.22 -10.00 -14.77
C HIS A 101 -0.93 -10.95 -15.15
N VAL A 102 -1.88 -10.47 -15.95
CA VAL A 102 -3.03 -11.25 -16.43
C VAL A 102 -2.81 -11.69 -17.88
#